data_AF-A0A359H7D4-F1
#
_entry.id   AF-A0A359H7D4-F1
#
_cell.length_a   1.000
_cell.length_b   1.000
_cell.length_c   1.000
_cell.angle_alpha   90.00
_cell.angle_beta   90.00
_cell.angle_gamma   90.00
#
_symmetry.space_group_name_H-M   'P 1'
#
loop_
_entity.id
_entity.type
_entity.pdbx_description
1 polymer ?
#
loop_
_entity_poly.entity_id
_entity_poly.type
_entity_poly.pdbx_seq_one_letter_code
_entity_poly.pdbx_strand_id
1 'polypeptide(L)'
;MSLAYDVLVKAVKAIPKEKLTDPLAKALEADFKTDVLYRVKAQEGDSKLTLLLNLCQEALMILGAQQESEEARILKRFLAEQSTTATESGKLTPKPQKEITSGSLQSAYDEDATYRKKGNVSQSGYVLEISETCDKKNPFQLITDYTVAPNNTSDVEILQTVSRGYAKTPVVPTCM
;
A
#
# COMPACT_ATOMS: atom_id res chain seq x y z
N MET A 1 0.01 -8.68 5.97
CA MET A 1 -1.02 -9.72 5.80
C MET A 1 -2.32 -9.17 5.21
N SER A 2 -2.92 -8.09 5.74
CA SER A 2 -4.14 -7.51 5.13
C SER A 2 -3.93 -7.14 3.65
N LEU A 3 -2.87 -6.39 3.33
CA LEU A 3 -2.56 -6.00 1.96
C LEU A 3 -2.53 -7.17 0.98
N ALA A 4 -1.83 -8.27 1.32
CA ALA A 4 -1.73 -9.45 0.47
C ALA A 4 -3.11 -10.07 0.18
N TYR A 5 -3.97 -10.13 1.20
CA TYR A 5 -5.34 -10.60 1.05
C TYR A 5 -6.18 -9.63 0.20
N ASP A 6 -6.09 -8.33 0.45
CA ASP A 6 -6.88 -7.32 -0.27
C ASP A 6 -6.49 -7.28 -1.77
N VAL A 7 -5.20 -7.41 -2.08
CA VAL A 7 -4.67 -7.53 -3.45
C VAL A 7 -5.18 -8.83 -4.10
N LEU A 8 -5.13 -9.96 -3.39
CA LEU A 8 -5.64 -11.24 -3.89
C LEU A 8 -7.13 -11.14 -4.24
N VAL A 9 -7.95 -10.63 -3.32
CA VAL A 9 -9.41 -10.49 -3.55
C VAL A 9 -9.69 -9.60 -4.74
N LYS A 10 -8.98 -8.48 -4.87
CA LYS A 10 -9.11 -7.57 -6.00
C LYS A 10 -8.83 -8.28 -7.32
N ALA A 11 -7.73 -9.04 -7.39
CA ALA A 11 -7.36 -9.80 -8.57
C ALA A 11 -8.37 -10.91 -8.91
N VAL A 12 -8.76 -11.71 -7.91
CA VAL A 12 -9.69 -12.83 -8.08
C VAL A 12 -11.06 -12.36 -8.58
N LYS A 13 -11.54 -11.19 -8.14
CA LYS A 13 -12.78 -10.58 -8.64
C LYS A 13 -12.72 -10.16 -10.11
N ALA A 14 -11.52 -9.91 -10.65
CA ALA A 14 -11.32 -9.59 -12.06
C ALA A 14 -11.20 -10.84 -12.95
N ILE A 15 -11.07 -12.03 -12.37
CA ILE A 15 -11.01 -13.29 -13.12
C ILE A 15 -12.43 -13.76 -13.46
N PRO A 16 -12.72 -14.12 -14.73
CA PRO A 16 -13.99 -14.74 -15.10
C PRO A 16 -14.24 -16.03 -14.31
N LYS A 17 -15.49 -16.27 -13.91
CA LYS A 17 -15.85 -17.40 -13.03
C LYS A 17 -15.45 -18.76 -13.61
N GLU A 18 -15.46 -18.88 -14.93
CA GLU A 18 -15.14 -20.11 -15.66
C GLU A 18 -13.64 -20.46 -15.59
N LYS A 19 -12.80 -19.49 -15.22
CA LYS A 19 -11.34 -19.65 -15.10
C LYS A 19 -10.86 -19.63 -13.65
N LEU A 20 -11.76 -19.47 -12.68
CA LEU A 20 -11.42 -19.54 -11.26
C LEU A 20 -11.13 -20.98 -10.84
N THR A 21 -9.99 -21.19 -10.21
CA THR A 21 -9.65 -22.45 -9.55
C THR A 21 -10.30 -22.52 -8.17
N ASP A 22 -10.48 -23.72 -7.63
CA ASP A 22 -11.08 -23.90 -6.30
C ASP A 22 -10.36 -23.11 -5.18
N PRO A 23 -9.01 -23.05 -5.12
CA PRO A 23 -8.32 -22.25 -4.12
C PRO A 23 -8.59 -20.75 -4.24
N LEU A 24 -8.69 -20.22 -5.46
CA LEU A 24 -9.00 -18.82 -5.70
C LEU A 24 -10.47 -18.50 -5.41
N ALA A 25 -11.40 -19.39 -5.74
CA ALA A 25 -12.80 -19.25 -5.39
C ALA A 25 -12.99 -19.17 -3.87
N LYS A 26 -12.31 -20.04 -3.11
CA LYS A 26 -12.30 -20.01 -1.64
C LYS A 26 -11.79 -18.69 -1.07
N ALA A 27 -10.86 -18.00 -1.75
CA ALA A 27 -10.35 -16.72 -1.28
C ALA A 27 -11.43 -15.62 -1.17
N LEU A 28 -12.56 -15.78 -1.88
CA LEU A 28 -13.71 -14.88 -1.83
C LEU A 28 -14.69 -15.20 -0.68
N GLU A 29 -14.55 -16.35 -0.03
CA GLU A 29 -15.43 -16.75 1.06
C GLU A 29 -15.15 -15.91 2.32
N ALA A 30 -16.20 -15.59 3.08
CA ALA A 30 -16.10 -14.75 4.28
C ALA A 30 -15.20 -15.38 5.35
N ASP A 31 -15.23 -16.71 5.47
CA ASP A 31 -14.44 -17.45 6.46
C ASP A 31 -12.96 -17.52 6.08
N PHE A 32 -12.61 -17.46 4.79
CA PHE A 32 -11.22 -17.54 4.34
C PHE A 32 -10.34 -16.44 4.94
N LYS A 33 -10.86 -15.20 5.01
CA LYS A 33 -10.13 -14.09 5.64
C LYS A 33 -9.82 -14.41 7.10
N THR A 34 -10.82 -14.90 7.83
CA THR A 34 -10.68 -15.24 9.25
C THR A 34 -9.73 -16.41 9.45
N ASP A 35 -9.83 -17.42 8.60
CA ASP A 35 -9.05 -18.64 8.70
C ASP A 35 -7.58 -18.39 8.36
N VAL A 36 -7.30 -17.71 7.25
CA VAL A 36 -5.94 -17.41 6.81
C VAL A 36 -5.28 -16.36 7.71
N LEU A 37 -5.98 -15.28 8.08
CA LEU A 37 -5.38 -14.24 8.94
C LEU A 37 -5.23 -14.72 10.38
N TYR A 38 -6.22 -15.42 10.95
CA TYR A 38 -6.27 -15.70 12.38
C TYR A 38 -6.13 -17.18 12.75
N ARG A 39 -6.77 -18.13 12.05
CA ARG A 39 -6.90 -19.52 12.54
C ARG A 39 -5.79 -20.50 12.14
N VAL A 40 -5.16 -20.34 10.96
CA VAL A 40 -4.10 -21.28 10.53
C VAL A 40 -2.94 -21.21 11.52
N LYS A 41 -2.68 -22.28 12.28
CA LYS A 41 -1.41 -22.46 12.97
C LYS A 41 -0.36 -22.71 11.90
N ALA A 42 0.79 -22.05 11.98
CA ALA A 42 1.92 -22.35 11.10
C ALA A 42 2.43 -23.75 11.43
N GLN A 43 1.77 -24.78 10.90
CA GLN A 43 2.26 -26.14 10.88
C GLN A 43 2.65 -26.43 9.44
N GLU A 44 3.88 -26.92 9.29
CA GLU A 44 4.60 -27.18 8.04
C GLU A 44 5.11 -25.94 7.29
N GLY A 45 6.24 -25.39 7.76
CA GLY A 45 7.28 -24.72 6.95
C GLY A 45 6.96 -23.38 6.28
N ASP A 46 5.79 -23.23 5.67
CA ASP A 46 5.38 -22.08 4.89
C ASP A 46 4.53 -21.12 5.73
N SER A 47 4.90 -19.84 5.70
CA SER A 47 4.14 -18.79 6.39
C SER A 47 2.77 -18.57 5.74
N LYS A 48 1.79 -18.04 6.49
CA LYS A 48 0.51 -17.58 5.93
C LYS A 48 0.70 -16.61 4.75
N LEU A 49 1.75 -15.79 4.80
CA LEU A 49 2.08 -14.86 3.73
C LEU A 49 2.54 -15.61 2.48
N THR A 50 3.35 -16.66 2.64
CA THR A 50 3.75 -17.57 1.56
C THR A 50 2.53 -18.12 0.82
N LEU A 51 1.53 -18.62 1.55
CA LEU A 51 0.28 -19.09 0.95
C LEU A 51 -0.39 -18.00 0.09
N LEU A 52 -0.58 -16.79 0.65
CA LEU A 52 -1.21 -15.68 -0.07
C LEU A 52 -0.42 -15.26 -1.31
N LEU A 53 0.91 -15.23 -1.23
CA LEU A 53 1.78 -14.89 -2.37
C LEU A 53 1.65 -15.90 -3.52
N ASN A 54 1.55 -17.20 -3.21
CA ASN A 54 1.40 -18.22 -4.23
C ASN A 54 -0.01 -18.21 -4.85
N LEU A 55 -1.06 -17.92 -4.08
CA LEU A 55 -2.40 -17.66 -4.64
C LEU A 55 -2.42 -16.41 -5.53
N CYS A 56 -1.69 -15.36 -5.14
CA CYS A 56 -1.50 -14.17 -5.96
C CYS A 56 -0.77 -14.50 -7.27
N GLN A 57 0.26 -15.35 -7.22
CA GLN A 57 0.97 -15.81 -8.42
C GLN A 57 0.04 -16.57 -9.37
N GLU A 58 -0.78 -17.47 -8.84
CA GLU A 58 -1.80 -18.21 -9.60
C GLU A 58 -2.81 -17.27 -10.27
N ALA A 59 -3.37 -16.32 -9.51
CA ALA A 59 -4.27 -15.30 -10.05
C ALA A 59 -3.62 -14.47 -11.16
N LEU A 60 -2.34 -14.10 -11.00
CA LEU A 60 -1.60 -13.33 -12.01
C LEU A 60 -1.42 -14.10 -13.31
N MET A 61 -1.15 -15.41 -13.25
CA MET A 61 -1.04 -16.26 -14.44
C MET A 61 -2.35 -16.29 -15.23
N ILE A 62 -3.50 -16.35 -14.55
CA ILE A 62 -4.83 -16.39 -15.19
C ILE A 62 -5.20 -15.03 -15.81
N LEU A 63 -4.85 -13.92 -15.13
CA LEU A 63 -5.10 -12.56 -15.62
C LEU A 63 -4.18 -12.21 -16.80
N GLY A 64 -2.88 -12.53 -16.69
CA GLY A 64 -1.87 -12.22 -17.70
C GLY A 64 -2.11 -12.90 -19.05
N ALA A 65 -2.82 -14.03 -19.06
CA ALA A 65 -3.20 -14.74 -20.28
C ALA A 65 -4.34 -14.07 -21.06
N GLN A 66 -5.00 -13.04 -20.52
CA GLN A 66 -6.19 -12.43 -21.11
C GLN A 66 -5.93 -11.03 -21.65
N GLN A 67 -5.57 -10.09 -20.78
CA GLN A 67 -5.32 -8.68 -21.11
C GLN A 67 -4.65 -8.00 -19.90
N GLU A 68 -3.78 -7.01 -20.13
CA GLU A 68 -3.25 -6.16 -19.04
C GLU A 68 -4.40 -5.32 -18.44
N SER A 69 -4.87 -5.71 -17.25
CA SER A 69 -5.84 -4.95 -16.45
C SER A 69 -5.14 -4.22 -15.30
N GLU A 70 -5.84 -3.24 -14.71
CA GLU A 70 -5.37 -2.53 -13.53
C GLU A 70 -5.10 -3.47 -12.34
N GLU A 71 -5.94 -4.50 -12.17
CA GLU A 71 -5.76 -5.52 -11.13
C GLU A 71 -4.50 -6.36 -11.38
N ALA A 72 -4.25 -6.73 -12.64
CA ALA A 72 -3.03 -7.44 -13.01
C ALA A 72 -1.78 -6.59 -12.76
N ARG A 73 -1.83 -5.29 -13.08
CA ARG A 73 -0.76 -4.32 -12.83
C ARG A 73 -0.45 -4.17 -11.34
N ILE A 74 -1.47 -3.97 -10.51
CA ILE A 74 -1.34 -3.85 -9.04
C ILE A 74 -0.79 -5.15 -8.45
N LEU A 75 -1.32 -6.31 -8.87
CA LEU A 75 -0.88 -7.62 -8.41
C LEU A 75 0.60 -7.89 -8.76
N LYS A 76 1.01 -7.55 -9.99
CA LYS A 76 2.39 -7.67 -10.46
C LYS A 76 3.33 -6.78 -9.65
N ARG A 77 2.94 -5.52 -9.39
CA ARG A 77 3.68 -4.60 -8.51
C ARG A 77 3.83 -5.18 -7.11
N PHE A 78 2.72 -5.63 -6.51
CA PHE A 78 2.71 -6.24 -5.18
C PHE A 78 3.68 -7.42 -5.09
N LEU A 79 3.62 -8.37 -6.03
CA LEU A 79 4.51 -9.53 -6.03
C LEU A 79 5.98 -9.14 -6.20
N ALA A 80 6.28 -8.22 -7.12
CA ALA A 80 7.64 -7.75 -7.35
C ALA A 80 8.25 -7.08 -6.12
N GLU A 81 7.45 -6.31 -5.37
CA GLU A 81 7.90 -5.58 -4.20
C GLU A 81 7.96 -6.45 -2.93
N GLN A 82 7.09 -7.45 -2.80
CA GLN A 82 6.89 -8.19 -1.54
C GLN A 82 7.42 -9.63 -1.54
N SER A 83 7.85 -10.16 -2.68
CA SER A 83 8.25 -11.57 -2.80
C SER A 83 9.52 -11.81 -3.59
N THR A 84 10.12 -12.98 -3.36
CA THR A 84 11.22 -13.56 -4.14
C THR A 84 10.86 -14.97 -4.56
N THR A 85 11.38 -15.43 -5.68
CA THR A 85 11.22 -16.82 -6.12
C THR A 85 12.21 -17.72 -5.38
N ALA A 86 11.72 -18.80 -4.78
CA ALA A 86 12.58 -19.85 -4.24
C ALA A 86 13.28 -20.57 -5.40
N THR A 87 14.62 -20.64 -5.35
CA THR A 87 15.51 -21.12 -6.42
C THR A 87 15.22 -22.54 -6.90
N GLU A 88 14.57 -23.36 -6.08
CA GLU A 88 14.38 -24.79 -6.38
C GLU A 88 12.94 -25.19 -6.74
N SER A 89 11.93 -24.42 -6.33
CA SER A 89 10.52 -24.83 -6.44
C SER A 89 9.65 -23.92 -7.30
N GLY A 90 10.15 -22.73 -7.69
CA GLY A 90 9.35 -21.73 -8.40
C GLY A 90 8.27 -21.05 -7.55
N LYS A 91 8.10 -21.48 -6.30
CA LYS A 91 7.18 -20.87 -5.33
C LYS A 91 7.69 -19.51 -4.87
N LEU A 92 6.77 -18.61 -4.60
CA LEU A 92 7.09 -17.30 -4.02
C LEU A 92 7.24 -17.39 -2.50
N THR A 93 8.28 -16.76 -1.99
CA THR A 93 8.53 -16.55 -0.56
C THR A 93 8.52 -15.05 -0.23
N PRO A 94 8.15 -14.65 0.99
CA PRO A 94 8.18 -13.25 1.38
C PRO A 94 9.59 -12.68 1.39
N LYS A 95 9.75 -11.45 0.90
CA LYS A 95 11.00 -10.70 1.06
C LYS A 95 11.30 -10.40 2.53
N PRO A 96 12.59 -10.39 2.93
CA PRO A 96 12.98 -9.83 4.22
C PRO A 96 12.52 -8.38 4.34
N GLN A 97 12.08 -7.97 5.54
CA GLN A 97 11.58 -6.61 5.78
C GLN A 97 12.57 -5.51 5.37
N LYS A 98 13.88 -5.77 5.46
CA LYS A 98 14.94 -4.81 5.09
C LYS A 98 15.00 -4.52 3.58
N GLU A 99 14.44 -5.40 2.75
CA GLU A 99 14.40 -5.25 1.29
C GLU A 99 13.12 -4.57 0.81
N ILE A 100 12.14 -4.37 1.71
CA ILE A 100 10.88 -3.69 1.39
C ILE A 100 11.06 -2.20 1.65
N THR A 101 10.96 -1.40 0.59
CA THR A 101 11.14 0.05 0.65
C THR A 101 9.93 0.77 1.25
N SER A 102 10.11 1.99 1.77
CA SER A 102 9.01 2.83 2.27
C SER A 102 7.99 3.22 1.19
N GLY A 103 8.40 3.22 -0.08
CA GLY A 103 7.53 3.49 -1.24
C GLY A 103 6.80 2.27 -1.77
N SER A 104 6.99 1.09 -1.18
CA SER A 104 6.27 -0.12 -1.58
C SER A 104 4.78 0.02 -1.31
N LEU A 105 3.97 -0.63 -2.13
CA LEU A 105 2.51 -0.63 -2.12
C LEU A 105 1.98 -0.85 -0.70
N GLN A 106 1.10 0.05 -0.26
CA GLN A 106 0.47 -0.03 1.06
C GLN A 106 -1.02 -0.39 1.01
N SER A 107 -1.68 -0.22 -0.14
CA SER A 107 -3.10 -0.49 -0.32
C SER A 107 -3.37 -1.10 -1.69
N ALA A 108 -4.35 -2.01 -1.77
CA ALA A 108 -4.84 -2.54 -3.04
C ALA A 108 -5.73 -1.55 -3.82
N TYR A 109 -6.13 -0.46 -3.15
CA TYR A 109 -7.09 0.53 -3.67
C TYR A 109 -6.46 1.91 -3.85
N ASP A 110 -5.26 2.11 -3.33
CA ASP A 110 -4.52 3.37 -3.38
C ASP A 110 -3.02 3.07 -3.50
N GLU A 111 -2.49 3.34 -4.68
CA GLU A 111 -1.12 3.01 -5.06
C GLU A 111 -0.08 4.05 -4.66
N ASP A 112 -0.55 5.25 -4.31
CA ASP A 112 0.28 6.41 -3.94
C ASP A 112 0.49 6.47 -2.43
N ALA A 113 -0.30 5.73 -1.65
CA ALA A 113 -0.09 5.55 -0.22
C ALA A 113 1.27 4.89 0.07
N THR A 114 2.06 5.55 0.93
CA THR A 114 3.42 5.09 1.31
C THR A 114 3.53 4.80 2.80
N TYR A 115 4.61 4.15 3.20
CA TYR A 115 4.90 3.78 4.58
C TYR A 115 5.97 4.67 5.20
N ARG A 116 5.79 5.05 6.47
CA ARG A 116 6.82 5.71 7.27
C ARG A 116 6.88 5.11 8.67
N LYS A 117 8.12 4.94 9.16
CA LYS A 117 8.40 4.63 10.56
C LYS A 117 9.22 5.77 11.18
N LYS A 118 8.68 6.42 12.21
CA LYS A 118 9.36 7.48 12.98
C LYS A 118 9.44 7.04 14.43
N GLY A 119 10.66 6.74 14.90
CA GLY A 119 10.87 6.10 16.20
C GLY A 119 10.16 4.75 16.28
N ASN A 120 9.26 4.61 17.26
CA ASN A 120 8.49 3.39 17.49
C ASN A 120 7.10 3.40 16.82
N VAL A 121 6.75 4.47 16.10
CA VAL A 121 5.44 4.62 15.45
C VAL A 121 5.58 4.35 13.95
N SER A 122 4.71 3.50 13.43
CA SER A 122 4.61 3.14 12.01
C SER A 122 3.24 3.54 11.47
N GLN A 123 3.21 4.12 10.27
CA GLN A 123 2.02 4.65 9.63
C GLN A 123 2.08 4.44 8.12
N SER A 124 0.91 4.23 7.51
CA SER A 124 0.74 4.07 6.07
C SER A 124 -0.29 5.09 5.57
N GLY A 125 -0.05 5.68 4.41
CA GLY A 125 -0.92 6.69 3.79
C GLY A 125 -0.15 7.92 3.34
N TYR A 126 -0.65 9.09 3.72
CA TYR A 126 -0.13 10.40 3.36
C TYR A 126 0.27 11.20 4.59
N VAL A 127 1.02 12.28 4.35
CA VAL A 127 1.22 13.37 5.30
C VAL A 127 0.44 14.58 4.82
N LEU A 128 -0.24 15.25 5.75
CA LEU A 128 -0.96 16.49 5.53
C LEU A 128 -0.26 17.57 6.34
N GLU A 129 0.23 18.60 5.64
CA GLU A 129 0.71 19.83 6.24
C GLU A 129 -0.40 20.89 6.12
N ILE A 130 -0.63 21.64 7.19
CA ILE A 130 -1.64 22.70 7.26
C ILE A 130 -0.93 23.94 7.74
N SER A 131 -1.14 25.07 7.05
CA SER A 131 -0.70 26.38 7.52
C SER A 131 -1.88 27.11 8.12
N GLU A 132 -1.66 27.74 9.27
CA GLU A 132 -2.67 28.55 9.95
C GLU A 132 -2.12 29.92 10.33
N THR A 133 -3.01 30.89 10.51
CA THR A 133 -2.67 32.08 11.27
C THR A 133 -2.50 31.68 12.74
N CYS A 134 -1.54 32.27 13.45
CA CYS A 134 -1.31 31.97 14.87
C CYS A 134 -0.99 33.20 15.74
N ASP A 135 -1.20 34.41 15.21
CA ASP A 135 -0.96 35.65 15.97
C ASP A 135 -2.02 35.79 17.08
N LYS A 136 -1.58 35.89 18.34
CA LYS A 136 -2.46 36.07 19.51
C LYS A 136 -3.34 37.32 19.43
N LYS A 137 -2.95 38.33 18.64
CA LYS A 137 -3.74 39.54 18.41
C LYS A 137 -4.78 39.38 17.32
N ASN A 138 -4.68 38.33 16.50
CA ASN A 138 -5.65 38.03 15.46
C ASN A 138 -6.88 37.37 16.10
N PRO A 139 -8.06 38.03 16.09
CA PRO A 139 -9.28 37.45 16.67
C PRO A 139 -9.82 36.26 15.87
N PHE A 140 -9.37 36.04 14.62
CA PHE A 140 -9.81 34.95 13.75
C PHE A 140 -8.64 34.09 13.33
N GLN A 141 -8.47 32.92 13.97
CA GLN A 141 -7.47 31.96 13.52
C GLN A 141 -8.02 31.13 12.36
N LEU A 142 -7.34 31.19 11.21
CA LEU A 142 -7.79 30.57 9.97
C LEU A 142 -6.72 29.61 9.45
N ILE A 143 -7.18 28.46 8.94
CA ILE A 143 -6.37 27.64 8.06
C ILE A 143 -6.21 28.40 6.75
N THR A 144 -4.98 28.72 6.38
CA THR A 144 -4.65 29.51 5.20
C THR A 144 -4.26 28.65 4.02
N ASP A 145 -3.74 27.45 4.27
CA ASP A 145 -3.24 26.55 3.23
C ASP A 145 -3.18 25.10 3.72
N TYR A 146 -3.07 24.17 2.76
CA TYR A 146 -2.81 22.77 3.03
C TYR A 146 -2.00 22.14 1.90
N THR A 147 -1.15 21.18 2.24
CA THR A 147 -0.40 20.36 1.28
C THR A 147 -0.45 18.90 1.68
N VAL A 148 -0.76 18.04 0.70
CA VAL A 148 -0.75 16.59 0.87
C VAL A 148 0.42 16.01 0.10
N ALA A 149 1.19 15.13 0.74
CA ALA A 149 2.32 14.45 0.13
C ALA A 149 2.36 12.97 0.57
N PRO A 150 3.10 12.10 -0.13
CA PRO A 150 3.41 10.76 0.37
C PRO A 150 3.99 10.83 1.79
N ASN A 151 3.58 9.94 2.68
CA ASN A 151 3.99 10.01 4.08
C ASN A 151 5.51 9.85 4.27
N ASN A 152 6.21 9.22 3.32
CA ASN A 152 7.68 9.11 3.33
C ASN A 152 8.41 10.41 2.90
N THR A 153 7.70 11.46 2.49
CA THR A 153 8.27 12.80 2.21
C THR A 153 8.66 13.50 3.51
N SER A 154 9.81 14.20 3.48
CA SER A 154 10.29 14.95 4.64
C SER A 154 9.61 16.32 4.76
N ASP A 155 9.42 16.79 5.99
CA ASP A 155 8.79 18.08 6.27
C ASP A 155 9.55 19.24 5.56
N VAL A 156 10.89 19.13 5.47
CA VAL A 156 11.73 20.10 4.75
C VAL A 156 11.41 20.15 3.24
N GLU A 157 11.16 19.01 2.61
CA GLU A 157 10.81 18.94 1.18
C GLU A 157 9.44 19.56 0.91
N ILE A 158 8.47 19.34 1.81
CA ILE A 158 7.12 19.91 1.70
C ILE A 158 7.20 21.43 1.82
N LEU A 159 7.88 21.95 2.86
CA LEU A 159 8.08 23.38 3.09
C LEU A 159 8.76 24.09 1.92
N GLN A 160 9.76 23.46 1.28
CA GLN A 160 10.42 24.02 0.10
C GLN A 160 9.46 24.15 -1.09
N THR A 161 8.56 23.18 -1.26
CA THR A 161 7.56 23.18 -2.33
C THR A 161 6.55 24.31 -2.12
N VAL A 162 6.05 24.42 -0.89
CA VAL A 162 5.10 25.46 -0.47
C VAL A 162 5.71 26.86 -0.61
N SER A 163 6.92 27.07 -0.11
CA SER A 163 7.63 28.37 -0.18
C SER A 163 7.84 28.87 -1.61
N ARG A 164 8.07 27.97 -2.57
CA ARG A 164 8.18 28.32 -4.00
C ARG A 164 6.86 28.81 -4.58
N GLY A 165 5.71 28.36 -4.07
CA GLY A 165 4.39 28.84 -4.44
C GLY A 165 4.12 30.27 -3.97
N TYR A 166 4.54 30.61 -2.75
CA TYR A 166 4.35 31.93 -2.13
C TYR A 166 5.21 33.06 -2.69
N ALA A 167 6.33 32.74 -3.35
CA ALA A 167 7.18 33.75 -4.00
C ALA A 167 6.48 34.54 -5.14
N LYS A 168 5.19 34.28 -5.41
CA LYS A 168 4.38 34.93 -6.44
C LYS A 168 3.19 35.74 -5.90
N THR A 169 2.94 35.83 -4.59
CA THR A 169 1.80 36.55 -3.99
C THR A 169 2.19 37.38 -2.77
N PRO A 170 1.48 38.50 -2.45
CA PRO A 170 1.81 39.36 -1.32
C PRO A 170 1.61 38.62 0.01
N VAL A 171 2.62 38.65 0.88
CA VAL A 171 2.72 37.84 2.10
C VAL A 171 1.99 38.52 3.27
N VAL A 172 0.99 37.84 3.82
CA VAL A 172 0.54 38.04 5.22
C VAL A 172 1.39 37.12 6.11
N PRO A 173 1.72 37.49 7.36
CA PRO A 173 2.61 36.68 8.19
C PRO A 173 1.98 35.31 8.46
N THR A 174 2.55 34.25 7.89
CA THR A 174 2.20 32.85 8.11
C THR A 174 3.26 32.19 8.98
N CYS A 175 2.84 31.28 9.85
CA CYS A 175 3.75 30.41 10.61
C CYS A 175 3.74 29.03 9.95
N MET A 176 4.94 28.47 9.75
CA MET A 176 5.17 27.09 9.31
C MET A 176 5.67 26.27 10.50
#